data_AF-A0A9D2NFA9-F1
#
_entry.id   AF-A0A9D2NFA9-F1
#
_cell.length_a   1.000
_cell.length_b   1.000
_cell.length_c   1.000
_cell.angle_alpha   90.00
_cell.angle_beta   90.00
_cell.angle_gamma   90.00
#
_symmetry.space_group_name_H-M   'P 1'
#
loop_
_entity.id
_entity.type
_entity.pdbx_description
1 polymer ?
#
loop_
_entity_poly.entity_id
_entity_poly.type
_entity_poly.pdbx_seq_one_letter_code
_entity_poly.pdbx_strand_id
1 'polypeptide(L)'
;MTPDEIRNELLKTTFRFGKAHMGVPLGDIPGGEFAAMQVIHHFQEVSPEENGITAARLAAEVGCSPPAVSRLLNTLEEKEYVVRRTDPANRRRTRIALTEKGEEARRRGWEHAADYFNRVTADMGEEKMLEFLSLWKELVDIMERVGNASERR
;
A
#
# COMPACT_ATOMS: atom_id res chain seq x y z
N MET A 1 -15.20 -25.29 16.60
CA MET A 1 -15.71 -25.06 15.24
C MET A 1 -15.24 -26.19 14.35
N THR A 2 -16.12 -26.72 13.50
CA THR A 2 -15.76 -27.69 12.46
C THR A 2 -14.91 -27.02 11.36
N PRO A 3 -14.18 -27.78 10.52
CA PRO A 3 -13.42 -27.20 9.41
C PRO A 3 -14.26 -26.30 8.48
N ASP A 4 -15.53 -26.67 8.24
CA ASP A 4 -16.43 -25.88 7.41
C ASP A 4 -16.94 -24.62 8.11
N GLU A 5 -17.19 -24.69 9.43
CA GLU A 5 -17.50 -23.49 10.23
C GLU A 5 -16.32 -22.51 10.23
N ILE A 6 -15.09 -23.00 10.37
CA ILE A 6 -13.87 -22.17 10.31
C ILE A 6 -13.77 -21.49 8.94
N ARG A 7 -13.94 -22.23 7.85
CA ARG A 7 -13.89 -21.69 6.48
C ARG A 7 -14.96 -20.61 6.25
N ASN A 8 -16.19 -20.87 6.69
CA ASN A 8 -17.30 -19.93 6.54
C ASN A 8 -17.10 -18.66 7.34
N GLU A 9 -16.67 -18.78 8.60
CA GLU A 9 -16.38 -17.61 9.42
C GLU A 9 -15.17 -16.83 8.91
N LEU A 10 -14.15 -17.51 8.38
CA LEU A 10 -13.01 -16.85 7.76
C LEU A 10 -13.44 -16.04 6.52
N LEU A 11 -14.23 -16.63 5.62
CA LEU A 11 -14.78 -15.92 4.45
C LEU A 11 -15.63 -14.72 4.86
N LYS A 12 -16.60 -14.91 5.77
CA LYS A 12 -17.47 -13.83 6.25
C LYS A 12 -16.66 -12.71 6.91
N THR A 13 -15.69 -13.07 7.74
CA THR A 13 -14.84 -12.09 8.44
C THR A 13 -13.97 -11.35 7.46
N THR A 14 -13.38 -12.00 6.46
CA THR A 14 -12.62 -11.34 5.38
C THR A 14 -13.49 -10.37 4.58
N PHE A 15 -14.74 -10.72 4.25
CA PHE A 15 -15.64 -9.78 3.56
C PHE A 15 -16.06 -8.60 4.43
N ARG A 16 -16.37 -8.84 5.71
CA ARG A 16 -16.66 -7.78 6.69
C ARG A 16 -15.46 -6.89 6.90
N PHE A 17 -14.28 -7.48 6.96
CA PHE A 17 -13.00 -6.79 7.02
C PHE A 17 -12.85 -5.94 5.77
N GLY A 18 -12.90 -6.48 4.55
CA GLY A 18 -12.86 -5.67 3.32
C GLY A 18 -13.87 -4.51 3.28
N LYS A 19 -15.09 -4.72 3.79
CA LYS A 19 -16.11 -3.67 3.95
C LYS A 19 -15.75 -2.62 5.02
N ALA A 20 -15.09 -3.02 6.10
CA ALA A 20 -14.57 -2.14 7.15
C ALA A 20 -13.19 -1.52 6.79
N HIS A 21 -12.40 -2.16 5.92
CA HIS A 21 -11.02 -1.84 5.55
C HIS A 21 -10.90 -0.93 4.33
N MET A 22 -11.97 -0.74 3.56
CA MET A 22 -12.01 0.26 2.48
C MET A 22 -12.15 1.71 2.99
N GLY A 23 -12.23 1.93 4.31
CA GLY A 23 -12.55 3.23 4.91
C GLY A 23 -11.54 3.72 5.95
N VAL A 24 -10.26 3.31 5.90
CA VAL A 24 -9.23 4.05 6.65
C VAL A 24 -9.33 5.50 6.18
N PRO A 25 -9.64 6.46 7.07
CA PRO A 25 -9.76 7.84 6.65
C PRO A 25 -8.38 8.32 6.21
N LEU A 26 -8.25 8.67 4.93
CA LEU A 26 -7.04 9.24 4.33
C LEU A 26 -7.23 10.73 4.03
N GLY A 27 -8.23 11.35 4.68
CA GLY A 27 -8.75 12.66 4.29
C GLY A 27 -9.34 12.63 2.89
N ASP A 28 -8.96 13.61 2.06
CA ASP A 28 -9.48 13.79 0.70
C ASP A 28 -8.73 12.98 -0.38
N ILE A 29 -7.79 12.12 0.02
CA ILE A 29 -6.92 11.40 -0.92
C ILE A 29 -7.49 10.00 -1.20
N PRO A 30 -7.70 9.64 -2.48
CA PRO A 30 -8.10 8.28 -2.84
C PRO A 30 -7.06 7.24 -2.39
N GLY A 31 -7.50 6.10 -1.85
CA GLY A 31 -6.59 5.09 -1.28
C GLY A 31 -5.51 4.59 -2.23
N GLY A 32 -5.81 4.43 -3.53
CA GLY A 32 -4.81 4.06 -4.53
C GLY A 32 -3.74 5.13 -4.76
N GLU A 33 -4.11 6.41 -4.73
CA GLU A 33 -3.18 7.52 -4.82
C GLU A 33 -2.28 7.60 -3.58
N PHE A 34 -2.87 7.47 -2.40
CA PHE A 34 -2.13 7.43 -1.14
C PHE A 34 -1.14 6.26 -1.11
N ALA A 35 -1.56 5.05 -1.47
CA ALA A 35 -0.70 3.87 -1.48
C ALA A 35 0.53 4.06 -2.38
N ALA A 36 0.33 4.58 -3.60
CA ALA A 36 1.45 4.87 -4.50
C ALA A 36 2.38 5.94 -3.93
N MET A 37 1.85 7.04 -3.37
CA MET A 37 2.68 8.07 -2.75
C MET A 37 3.45 7.55 -1.53
N GLN A 38 2.85 6.67 -0.72
CA GLN A 38 3.51 6.07 0.44
C GLN A 38 4.67 5.15 0.01
N VAL A 39 4.51 4.36 -1.05
CA VAL A 39 5.59 3.55 -1.60
C VAL A 39 6.71 4.42 -2.18
N ILE A 40 6.37 5.47 -2.94
CA ILE A 40 7.37 6.40 -3.50
C ILE A 40 8.19 7.05 -2.37
N HIS A 41 7.51 7.55 -1.33
CA HIS A 41 8.14 8.13 -0.14
C HIS A 41 9.10 7.15 0.53
N HIS A 42 8.65 5.92 0.82
CA HIS A 42 9.48 4.90 1.45
C HIS A 42 10.78 4.66 0.66
N PHE A 43 10.69 4.51 -0.66
CA PHE A 43 11.87 4.31 -1.52
C PHE A 43 12.79 5.54 -1.57
N GLN A 44 12.25 6.76 -1.48
CA GLN A 44 13.06 7.96 -1.37
C GLN A 44 13.83 8.03 -0.04
N GLU A 45 13.29 7.49 1.05
CA GLU A 45 13.96 7.45 2.36
C GLU A 45 15.03 6.36 2.43
N VAL A 46 14.75 5.15 1.95
CA VAL A 46 15.67 4.01 2.07
C VAL A 46 16.73 3.96 0.97
N SER A 47 16.53 4.69 -0.14
CA SER A 47 17.46 4.76 -1.28
C SER A 47 17.56 6.18 -1.86
N PRO A 48 18.01 7.17 -1.07
CA PRO A 48 18.05 8.58 -1.49
C PRO A 48 18.94 8.82 -2.72
N GLU A 49 19.99 8.02 -2.90
CA GLU A 49 20.89 8.06 -4.06
C GLU A 49 20.20 7.72 -5.39
N GLU A 50 19.12 6.93 -5.35
CA GLU A 50 18.36 6.56 -6.54
C GLU A 50 17.43 7.66 -7.04
N ASN A 51 17.21 8.71 -6.23
CA ASN A 51 16.37 9.87 -6.57
C ASN A 51 14.96 9.47 -7.05
N GLY A 52 14.39 8.43 -6.45
CA GLY A 52 13.01 7.97 -6.69
C GLY A 52 12.90 6.55 -7.25
N ILE A 53 11.66 6.11 -7.42
CA ILE A 53 11.31 4.74 -7.82
C ILE A 53 11.03 4.64 -9.32
N THR A 54 11.22 3.46 -9.91
CA THR A 54 10.77 3.21 -11.30
C THR A 54 9.30 2.80 -11.34
N ALA A 55 8.60 3.09 -12.44
CA ALA A 55 7.20 2.67 -12.61
C ALA A 55 7.00 1.15 -12.50
N ALA A 56 7.97 0.37 -13.00
CA ALA A 56 7.92 -1.08 -12.92
C ALA A 56 8.02 -1.59 -11.47
N ARG A 57 8.91 -0.98 -10.66
CA ARG A 57 9.01 -1.34 -9.24
C ARG A 57 7.77 -0.90 -8.48
N LEU A 58 7.28 0.31 -8.72
CA LEU A 58 6.04 0.80 -8.10
C LEU A 58 4.84 -0.13 -8.38
N ALA A 59 4.72 -0.63 -9.61
CA ALA A 59 3.67 -1.58 -9.99
C ALA A 59 3.75 -2.89 -9.20
N ALA A 60 4.97 -3.41 -9.00
CA ALA A 60 5.19 -4.60 -8.19
C ALA A 60 4.82 -4.37 -6.71
N GLU A 61 5.25 -3.25 -6.12
CA GLU A 61 5.02 -2.93 -4.70
C GLU A 61 3.55 -2.63 -4.39
N VAL A 62 2.84 -1.94 -5.30
CA VAL A 62 1.41 -1.63 -5.13
C VAL A 62 0.52 -2.81 -5.55
N GLY A 63 1.09 -3.86 -6.14
CA GLY A 63 0.35 -5.06 -6.57
C GLY A 63 -0.63 -4.80 -7.72
N CYS A 64 -0.30 -3.89 -8.64
CA CYS A 64 -1.18 -3.57 -9.77
C CYS A 64 -0.46 -3.60 -11.12
N SER A 65 -1.23 -3.75 -12.20
CA SER A 65 -0.67 -3.89 -13.55
C SER A 65 0.11 -2.64 -14.02
N PRO A 66 1.14 -2.78 -14.89
CA PRO A 66 1.87 -1.63 -15.41
C PRO A 66 0.99 -0.54 -16.09
N PRO A 67 -0.07 -0.88 -16.86
CA PRO A 67 -0.99 0.12 -17.37
C PRO A 67 -1.79 0.84 -16.27
N ALA A 68 -2.14 0.15 -15.18
CA ALA A 68 -2.84 0.76 -14.05
C ALA A 68 -1.94 1.75 -13.31
N VAL A 69 -0.69 1.38 -13.02
CA VAL A 69 0.31 2.31 -12.45
C VAL A 69 0.54 3.51 -13.37
N SER A 70 0.63 3.30 -14.68
CA SER A 70 0.87 4.40 -15.62
C SER A 70 -0.26 5.44 -15.57
N ARG A 71 -1.52 4.99 -15.53
CA ARG A 71 -2.68 5.88 -15.37
C ARG A 71 -2.65 6.60 -14.02
N LEU A 72 -2.38 5.87 -12.93
CA LEU A 72 -2.28 6.45 -11.59
C LEU A 72 -1.21 7.54 -11.52
N LEU A 73 -0.02 7.28 -12.07
CA LEU A 73 1.06 8.24 -12.10
C LEU A 73 0.73 9.47 -12.95
N ASN A 74 -0.04 9.33 -14.04
CA ASN A 74 -0.49 10.49 -14.81
C ASN A 74 -1.42 11.37 -13.96
N THR A 75 -2.38 10.77 -13.25
CA THR A 75 -3.27 11.51 -12.33
C THR A 75 -2.48 12.21 -11.22
N LEU A 76 -1.47 11.55 -10.64
CA LEU A 76 -0.62 12.16 -9.62
C LEU A 76 0.23 13.31 -10.17
N GLU A 77 0.70 13.20 -11.42
CA GLU A 77 1.49 14.24 -12.09
C GLU A 77 0.61 15.44 -12.46
N GLU A 78 -0.62 15.21 -12.95
CA GLU A 78 -1.64 16.25 -13.19
C GLU A 78 -2.00 17.02 -11.91
N LYS A 79 -2.01 16.35 -10.75
CA LYS A 79 -2.19 16.96 -9.43
C LYS A 79 -0.93 17.62 -8.88
N GLU A 80 0.19 17.52 -9.60
CA GLU A 80 1.52 18.00 -9.21
C GLU A 80 2.04 17.33 -7.92
N TYR A 81 1.59 16.11 -7.62
CA TYR A 81 2.05 15.33 -6.46
C TYR A 81 3.33 14.54 -6.74
N VAL A 82 3.55 14.15 -8.00
CA VAL A 82 4.78 13.47 -8.42
C VAL A 82 5.43 14.19 -9.58
N VAL A 83 6.72 13.96 -9.73
CA VAL A 83 7.51 14.37 -10.89
C VAL A 83 8.24 13.17 -11.47
N ARG A 84 8.26 13.08 -12.81
CA ARG A 84 9.07 12.11 -13.54
C ARG A 84 10.37 12.75 -14.02
N ARG A 85 11.50 12.15 -13.67
CA ARG A 85 12.84 12.58 -14.07
C ARG A 85 13.55 11.48 -14.85
N THR A 86 14.24 11.84 -15.93
CA THR A 86 15.13 10.91 -16.60
C THR A 86 16.26 10.51 -15.66
N ASP A 87 16.51 9.22 -15.53
CA ASP A 87 17.59 8.70 -14.67
C ASP A 87 18.95 9.18 -15.23
N PRO A 88 19.76 9.90 -14.43
CA PRO A 88 21.06 10.40 -14.88
C PRO A 88 22.04 9.28 -15.25
N ALA A 89 21.96 8.13 -14.59
CA ALA A 89 22.84 6.98 -14.82
C ALA A 89 22.35 6.12 -16.00
N ASN A 90 21.05 6.17 -16.32
CA ASN A 90 20.49 5.45 -17.46
C ASN A 90 19.31 6.20 -18.07
N ARG A 91 19.55 6.95 -19.15
CA ARG A 91 18.51 7.75 -19.84
C ARG A 91 17.31 6.95 -20.37
N ARG A 92 17.39 5.61 -20.42
CA ARG A 92 16.25 4.74 -20.76
C ARG A 92 15.29 4.49 -19.59
N ARG A 93 15.65 4.92 -18.37
CA ARG A 93 14.85 4.78 -17.16
C ARG A 93 14.30 6.13 -16.74
N THR A 94 13.06 6.09 -16.24
CA THR A 94 12.39 7.25 -15.62
C THR A 94 12.25 6.95 -14.13
N ARG A 95 12.67 7.92 -13.31
CA ARG A 95 12.53 7.94 -11.86
C ARG A 95 11.33 8.81 -11.49
N ILE A 96 10.55 8.33 -10.54
CA ILE A 96 9.37 9.00 -10.01
C ILE A 96 9.69 9.40 -8.58
N ALA A 97 9.49 10.67 -8.27
CA ALA A 97 9.65 11.20 -6.92
C ALA A 97 8.44 12.06 -6.56
N LEU A 98 8.16 12.19 -5.27
CA LEU A 98 7.20 13.15 -4.76
C LEU A 98 7.72 14.57 -4.95
N THR A 99 6.80 15.48 -5.28
CA THR A 99 7.02 16.91 -5.11
C THR A 99 6.81 17.29 -3.63
N GLU A 100 7.14 18.53 -3.26
CA GLU A 100 6.79 19.04 -1.93
C GLU A 100 5.28 18.97 -1.66
N LYS A 101 4.47 19.32 -2.67
CA LYS A 101 3.00 19.24 -2.61
C LYS A 101 2.50 17.79 -2.44
N GLY A 102 3.13 16.84 -3.12
CA GLY A 102 2.82 15.41 -2.98
C GLY A 102 3.20 14.86 -1.61
N GLU A 103 4.36 15.25 -1.09
CA GLU A 103 4.81 14.88 0.25
C GLU A 103 3.86 15.42 1.31
N GLU A 104 3.41 16.67 1.18
CA GLU A 104 2.44 17.25 2.10
C GLU A 104 1.07 16.54 2.04
N ALA A 105 0.59 16.23 0.83
CA ALA A 105 -0.64 15.46 0.64
C ALA A 105 -0.54 14.08 1.30
N ARG A 106 0.52 13.33 0.98
CA ARG A 106 0.79 12.01 1.59
C ARG A 106 0.84 12.12 3.12
N ARG A 107 1.56 13.09 3.68
CA ARG A 107 1.67 13.29 5.13
C ARG A 107 0.31 13.50 5.79
N ARG A 108 -0.57 14.34 5.22
CA ARG A 108 -1.94 14.52 5.74
C ARG A 108 -2.72 13.21 5.73
N GLY A 109 -2.67 12.45 4.63
CA GLY A 109 -3.30 11.13 4.55
C GLY A 109 -2.76 10.15 5.61
N TRP A 110 -1.44 10.19 5.84
CA TRP A 110 -0.77 9.36 6.85
C TRP A 110 -1.19 9.74 8.26
N GLU A 111 -1.31 11.03 8.58
CA GLU A 111 -1.75 11.50 9.89
C GLU A 111 -3.18 11.02 10.21
N HIS A 112 -4.09 11.06 9.23
CA HIS A 112 -5.44 10.52 9.41
C HIS A 112 -5.45 9.00 9.61
N ALA A 113 -4.64 8.27 8.85
CA ALA A 113 -4.50 6.83 9.04
C ALA A 113 -3.91 6.49 10.41
N ALA A 114 -2.87 7.23 10.82
CA ALA A 114 -2.20 7.03 12.11
C ALA A 114 -3.15 7.29 13.28
N ASP A 115 -3.94 8.38 13.26
CA ASP A 115 -4.95 8.63 14.29
C ASP A 115 -5.96 7.48 14.39
N TYR A 116 -6.47 7.02 13.24
CA TYR A 116 -7.39 5.89 13.19
C TYR A 116 -6.77 4.62 13.79
N PHE A 117 -5.57 4.23 13.37
CA PHE A 117 -4.91 3.04 13.88
C PHE A 117 -4.51 3.16 15.34
N ASN A 118 -4.14 4.34 15.83
CA ASN A 118 -3.85 4.60 17.23
C ASN A 118 -5.10 4.34 18.09
N ARG A 119 -6.26 4.82 17.66
CA ARG A 119 -7.54 4.60 18.36
C ARG A 119 -7.95 3.12 18.34
N VAL A 120 -7.84 2.46 17.19
CA VAL A 120 -8.11 1.02 17.07
C VAL A 120 -7.18 0.20 17.97
N THR A 121 -5.89 0.55 18.00
CA THR A 121 -4.90 -0.13 18.84
C THR A 121 -5.15 0.11 20.33
N ALA A 122 -5.50 1.34 20.72
CA ALA A 122 -5.84 1.68 22.10
C ALA A 122 -7.07 0.89 22.60
N ASP A 123 -8.12 0.80 21.77
CA ASP A 123 -9.35 0.07 22.13
C ASP A 123 -9.14 -1.45 22.17
N MET A 124 -8.31 -1.99 21.27
CA MET A 124 -8.02 -3.43 21.21
C MET A 124 -7.01 -3.87 22.29
N GLY A 125 -6.12 -2.97 22.70
CA GLY A 125 -4.99 -3.24 23.58
C GLY A 125 -3.75 -3.70 22.81
N GLU A 126 -2.58 -3.23 23.24
CA GLU A 126 -1.30 -3.41 22.54
C GLU A 126 -0.91 -4.88 22.38
N GLU A 127 -1.00 -5.68 23.44
CA GLU A 127 -0.66 -7.11 23.41
C GLU A 127 -1.49 -7.88 22.37
N LYS A 128 -2.80 -7.67 22.36
CA LYS A 128 -3.71 -8.32 21.39
C LYS A 128 -3.46 -7.85 19.97
N MET A 129 -3.13 -6.57 19.79
CA MET A 129 -2.80 -6.02 18.47
C MET A 129 -1.51 -6.65 17.93
N LEU A 130 -0.48 -6.79 18.78
CA LEU A 130 0.78 -7.44 18.41
C LEU A 130 0.58 -8.92 18.06
N GLU A 131 -0.22 -9.64 18.84
CA GLU A 131 -0.59 -11.03 18.53
C GLU A 131 -1.34 -11.12 17.20
N PHE A 132 -2.35 -10.27 16.99
CA PHE A 132 -3.09 -10.21 15.73
C PHE A 132 -2.19 -9.92 14.54
N LEU A 133 -1.28 -8.94 14.64
CA LEU A 133 -0.34 -8.60 13.58
C LEU A 133 0.59 -9.78 13.24
N SER A 134 1.03 -10.54 14.24
CA SER A 134 1.83 -11.74 14.04
C SER A 134 1.06 -12.81 13.25
N LEU A 135 -0.15 -13.14 13.70
CA LEU A 135 -1.01 -14.13 13.06
C LEU A 135 -1.45 -13.70 11.65
N TRP A 136 -1.71 -12.41 11.46
CA TRP A 136 -2.11 -11.85 10.18
C TRP A 136 -0.99 -11.96 9.14
N LYS A 137 0.25 -11.63 9.52
CA LYS A 137 1.42 -11.80 8.65
C LYS A 137 1.60 -13.25 8.21
N GLU A 138 1.55 -14.18 9.18
CA GLU A 138 1.65 -15.62 8.88
C GLU A 138 0.53 -16.07 7.93
N LEU A 139 -0.70 -15.62 8.14
CA LEU A 139 -1.83 -15.93 7.27
C LEU A 139 -1.61 -15.42 5.84
N VAL A 140 -1.17 -14.17 5.68
CA VAL A 140 -0.89 -13.57 4.37
C VAL A 140 0.22 -14.34 3.65
N ASP A 141 1.33 -14.64 4.32
CA ASP A 141 2.45 -15.41 3.75
C ASP A 141 1.99 -16.80 3.26
N ILE A 142 1.11 -17.47 4.03
CA ILE A 142 0.52 -18.75 3.65
C ILE A 142 -0.38 -18.59 2.42
N MET A 143 -1.24 -17.56 2.39
CA MET A 143 -2.14 -17.30 1.26
C MET A 143 -1.38 -17.03 -0.03
N GLU A 144 -0.34 -16.19 0.00
CA GLU A 144 0.52 -15.91 -1.15
C GLU A 144 1.21 -17.17 -1.67
N ARG A 145 1.74 -18.00 -0.76
CA ARG A 145 2.36 -19.28 -1.13
C ARG A 145 1.37 -20.24 -1.79
N VAL A 146 0.15 -20.35 -1.27
CA VAL A 146 -0.90 -21.24 -1.82
C VAL A 146 -1.41 -20.71 -3.17
N GLY A 147 -1.65 -19.41 -3.30
CA GLY A 147 -2.09 -18.77 -4.55
C GLY A 147 -1.07 -18.97 -5.68
N ASN A 148 0.20 -18.66 -5.42
CA ASN A 148 1.30 -18.83 -6.37
C ASN A 148 1.51 -20.30 -6.83
N ALA A 149 1.16 -21.28 -5.99
CA ALA A 149 1.22 -22.69 -6.34
C ALA A 149 0.05 -23.13 -7.24
N SER A 150 -1.11 -22.47 -7.12
CA SER A 150 -2.30 -22.76 -7.92
C SER A 150 -2.24 -22.21 -9.35
N GLU A 151 -1.51 -21.12 -9.58
CA GLU A 151 -1.32 -20.51 -10.91
C GLU A 151 -0.24 -21.19 -11.78
N ARG A 152 0.57 -22.09 -11.19
CA ARG A 152 1.64 -22.84 -11.88
C ARG A 152 1.21 -24.24 -12.35
N ARG A 153 -0.06 -24.60 -12.20
CA ARG A 153 -0.67 -25.86 -12.70
C ARG A 153 -1.58 -25.57 -13.88
#